data_AF-A0A833ALL7-F1
#
_entry.id   AF-A0A833ALL7-F1
#
_cell.length_a   1.000
_cell.length_b   1.000
_cell.length_c   1.000
_cell.angle_alpha   90.00
_cell.angle_beta   90.00
_cell.angle_gamma   90.00
#
_symmetry.space_group_name_H-M   'P 1'
#
loop_
_entity.id
_entity.type
_entity.pdbx_description
1 polymer ?
#
loop_
_entity_poly.entity_id
_entity_poly.type
_entity_poly.pdbx_seq_one_letter_code
_entity_poly.pdbx_strand_id
1 'polypeptide(L)'
;MKRISGFLLKGLISVALISALLYWKVDLDELGQAFQQVDYLLFTVSTLLFFFQQGVIAWCWQVVLEAQDNHIPLRRILQVHWIGAFFGTFMPTSIGMDIVRAFSLKKYLSNGVHAMSSMFVTRVVG
;
A
#
# COMPACT_ATOMS: atom_id res chain seq x y z
N MET A 1 14.37 -24.42 15.18
CA MET A 1 15.54 -23.54 14.92
C MET A 1 15.95 -23.39 13.44
N LYS A 2 15.70 -24.36 12.53
CA LYS A 2 16.08 -24.24 11.10
C LYS A 2 15.37 -23.14 10.29
N ARG A 3 14.19 -22.65 10.72
CA ARG A 3 13.42 -21.60 10.03
C ARG A 3 14.01 -20.19 10.13
N ILE A 4 14.74 -19.88 11.21
CA ILE A 4 15.26 -18.53 11.47
C ILE A 4 16.51 -18.24 10.62
N SER A 5 17.33 -19.27 10.37
CA SER A 5 18.53 -19.19 9.52
C SER A 5 18.20 -18.74 8.09
N GLY A 6 17.09 -19.21 7.51
CA GLY A 6 16.66 -18.80 6.17
C GLY A 6 16.17 -17.35 6.08
N PHE A 7 15.54 -16.82 7.15
CA PHE A 7 15.13 -15.41 7.20
C PHE A 7 16.34 -14.48 7.36
N LEU A 8 17.29 -14.85 8.21
CA LEU A 8 18.53 -14.09 8.39
C LEU A 8 19.35 -14.06 7.11
N LEU A 9 19.46 -15.20 6.39
CA LEU A 9 20.18 -15.26 5.12
C LEU A 9 19.52 -14.39 4.04
N LYS A 10 18.18 -14.42 3.92
CA LYS A 10 17.45 -13.54 2.98
C LYS A 10 17.61 -12.06 3.32
N GLY A 11 17.59 -11.72 4.61
CA GLY A 11 17.86 -10.37 5.09
C GLY A 11 19.26 -9.92 4.70
N LEU A 12 20.26 -10.76 4.97
CA LEU A 12 21.67 -10.47 4.66
C LEU A 12 21.92 -10.31 3.16
N ILE A 13 21.31 -11.17 2.33
CA ILE A 13 21.37 -11.06 0.87
C ILE A 13 20.67 -9.78 0.37
N SER A 14 19.51 -9.44 0.92
CA SER A 14 18.80 -8.21 0.54
C SER A 14 19.61 -6.96 0.90
N VAL A 15 20.17 -6.94 2.12
CA VAL A 15 21.04 -5.85 2.56
C VAL A 15 22.29 -5.75 1.68
N ALA A 16 22.95 -6.87 1.40
CA ALA A 16 24.14 -6.92 0.55
C ALA A 16 23.86 -6.41 -0.88
N LEU A 17 22.72 -6.80 -1.47
CA LEU A 17 22.29 -6.32 -2.79
C LEU A 17 21.99 -4.82 -2.78
N ILE A 18 21.26 -4.33 -1.77
CA ILE A 18 20.95 -2.90 -1.64
C ILE A 18 22.25 -2.10 -1.43
N SER A 19 23.16 -2.56 -0.57
CA SER A 19 24.44 -1.88 -0.34
C SER A 19 25.35 -1.90 -1.56
N ALA A 20 25.40 -3.01 -2.30
CA ALA A 20 26.18 -3.10 -3.54
C ALA A 20 25.60 -2.18 -4.62
N LEU A 21 24.28 -2.10 -4.72
CA LEU A 21 23.60 -1.21 -5.67
C LEU A 21 23.82 0.25 -5.32
N LEU A 22 23.71 0.63 -4.04
CA LEU A 22 24.04 1.97 -3.57
C LEU A 22 25.50 2.32 -3.88
N TYR A 23 26.45 1.43 -3.58
CA TYR A 23 27.87 1.70 -3.83
C TYR A 23 28.24 1.80 -5.32
N TRP A 24 27.54 1.08 -6.22
CA TRP A 24 27.84 1.10 -7.66
C TRP A 24 27.10 2.16 -8.46
N LYS A 25 25.93 2.63 -7.99
CA LYS A 25 25.07 3.54 -8.74
C LYS A 25 24.87 4.89 -8.08
N VAL A 26 25.22 5.03 -6.80
CA VAL A 26 24.85 6.19 -6.00
C VAL A 26 26.06 6.73 -5.27
N ASP A 27 26.41 7.98 -5.58
CA ASP A 27 27.41 8.70 -4.82
C ASP A 27 26.81 9.03 -3.44
N LEU A 28 27.33 8.37 -2.40
CA LEU A 28 26.80 8.50 -1.04
C LEU A 28 26.95 9.94 -0.53
N ASP A 29 27.93 10.67 -1.04
CA ASP A 29 28.14 12.09 -0.74
C ASP A 29 27.07 12.97 -1.39
N GLU A 30 26.69 12.69 -2.65
CA GLU A 30 25.56 13.38 -3.29
C GLU A 30 24.23 13.06 -2.61
N LEU A 31 24.02 11.81 -2.16
CA LEU A 31 22.85 11.45 -1.35
C LEU A 31 22.80 12.24 -0.04
N GLY A 32 23.92 12.32 0.69
CA GLY A 32 24.02 13.07 1.94
C GLY A 32 23.73 14.55 1.76
N GLN A 33 24.26 15.16 0.68
CA GLN A 33 23.97 16.55 0.32
C GLN A 33 22.51 16.74 -0.10
N ALA A 34 21.92 15.81 -0.85
CA ALA A 34 20.52 15.87 -1.22
C ALA A 34 19.61 15.88 0.01
N PHE A 35 19.89 15.05 1.02
CA PHE A 35 19.15 15.05 2.29
C PHE A 35 19.28 16.37 3.08
N GLN A 36 20.43 17.05 2.99
CA GLN A 36 20.62 18.36 3.63
C GLN A 36 19.90 19.50 2.90
N GLN A 37 19.65 19.35 1.60
CA GLN A 37 18.87 20.30 0.79
C GLN A 37 17.36 20.06 0.88
N VAL A 38 16.91 18.97 1.51
CA VAL A 38 15.48 18.70 1.70
C VAL A 38 14.89 19.73 2.65
N ASP A 39 13.89 20.46 2.17
CA ASP A 39 12.99 21.22 3.03
C ASP A 39 12.13 20.24 3.85
N TYR A 40 12.49 20.08 5.13
CA TYR A 40 11.79 19.21 6.07
C TYR A 40 10.30 19.56 6.23
N LEU A 41 9.91 20.82 6.03
CA LEU A 41 8.51 21.23 6.09
C LEU A 41 7.77 20.68 4.89
N LEU A 42 8.28 20.89 3.67
CA LEU A 42 7.67 20.35 2.46
C LEU A 42 7.61 18.82 2.47
N PHE A 43 8.67 18.16 2.94
CA PHE A 43 8.69 16.69 3.09
C PHE A 43 7.59 16.21 4.05
N THR A 44 7.47 16.86 5.20
CA THR A 44 6.48 16.50 6.23
C THR A 44 5.06 16.76 5.72
N VAL A 45 4.82 17.91 5.10
CA VAL A 45 3.51 18.26 4.51
C VAL A 45 3.12 17.27 3.42
N SER A 46 4.04 16.92 2.53
CA SER A 46 3.79 15.95 1.46
C SER A 46 3.47 14.57 2.03
N THR A 47 4.19 14.15 3.08
CA THR A 47 3.93 12.89 3.78
C THR A 47 2.55 12.88 4.43
N LEU A 48 2.18 13.95 5.13
CA LEU A 48 0.85 14.08 5.74
C LEU A 48 -0.26 14.10 4.68
N LEU A 49 -0.07 14.83 3.58
CA LEU A 49 -1.00 14.85 2.45
C LEU A 49 -1.17 13.47 1.83
N PHE A 50 -0.09 12.69 1.69
CA PHE A 50 -0.17 11.32 1.21
C PHE A 50 -1.05 10.45 2.14
N PHE A 51 -0.81 10.47 3.45
CA PHE A 51 -1.64 9.72 4.41
C PHE A 51 -3.10 10.19 4.41
N PHE A 52 -3.31 11.51 4.31
CA PHE A 52 -4.64 12.10 4.20
C PHE A 52 -5.38 11.60 2.95
N GLN A 53 -4.72 11.60 1.79
CA GLN A 53 -5.26 11.07 0.54
C GLN A 53 -5.67 9.60 0.69
N GLN A 54 -4.85 8.76 1.33
CA GLN A 54 -5.21 7.36 1.59
C GLN A 54 -6.47 7.24 2.45
N GLY A 55 -6.62 8.12 3.45
CA GLY A 55 -7.82 8.22 4.28
C GLY A 55 -9.07 8.61 3.47
N VAL A 56 -8.96 9.61 2.60
CA VAL A 56 -10.05 10.06 1.73
C VAL A 56 -10.52 8.93 0.81
N ILE A 57 -9.60 8.18 0.19
CA ILE A 57 -9.96 7.04 -0.67
C ILE A 57 -10.71 5.96 0.12
N ALA A 58 -10.24 5.64 1.33
CA ALA A 58 -10.91 4.67 2.19
C ALA A 58 -12.30 5.15 2.64
N TRP A 59 -12.46 6.44 2.87
CA TRP A 59 -13.76 7.03 3.24
C TRP A 59 -14.74 7.00 2.06
N CYS A 60 -14.29 7.34 0.85
CA CYS A 60 -15.11 7.21 -0.35
C CYS A 60 -15.63 5.76 -0.52
N TRP A 61 -14.77 4.77 -0.28
CA TRP A 61 -15.16 3.36 -0.26
C TRP A 61 -16.17 3.02 0.82
N GLN A 62 -16.06 3.63 2.01
CA GLN A 62 -17.03 3.44 3.08
C GLN A 62 -18.42 3.93 2.66
N VAL A 63 -18.50 5.12 2.06
CA VAL A 63 -19.76 5.71 1.58
C VAL A 63 -20.43 4.79 0.54
N VAL A 64 -19.64 4.22 -0.38
CA VAL A 64 -20.17 3.30 -1.40
C VAL A 64 -20.67 1.97 -0.80
N LEU A 65 -20.02 1.49 0.26
CA LEU A 65 -20.44 0.27 0.97
C LEU A 65 -21.67 0.50 1.85
N GLU A 66 -21.75 1.66 2.50
CA GLU A 66 -22.92 2.09 3.29
C GLU A 66 -24.16 2.24 2.41
N ALA A 67 -24.01 2.74 1.17
CA ALA A 67 -25.09 2.78 0.18
C ALA A 67 -25.60 1.39 -0.25
N GLN A 68 -24.88 0.32 0.08
CA GLN A 68 -25.26 -1.09 -0.15
C GLN A 68 -25.67 -1.79 1.16
N ASP A 69 -26.06 -1.03 2.19
CA ASP A 69 -26.40 -1.51 3.55
C ASP A 69 -25.26 -2.21 4.30
N ASN A 70 -24.01 -2.14 3.80
CA ASN A 70 -22.85 -2.76 4.42
C ASN A 70 -22.10 -1.76 5.31
N HIS A 71 -22.36 -1.82 6.61
CA HIS A 71 -21.74 -0.94 7.59
C HIS A 71 -20.38 -1.49 8.05
N ILE A 72 -19.30 -1.07 7.38
CA ILE A 72 -17.93 -1.46 7.72
C ILE A 72 -17.18 -0.25 8.28
N PRO A 73 -16.53 -0.35 9.45
CA PRO A 73 -15.80 0.77 10.04
C PRO A 73 -14.60 1.18 9.16
N LEU A 74 -14.38 2.49 9.02
CA LEU A 74 -13.30 3.08 8.22
C LEU A 74 -11.94 2.42 8.46
N ARG A 75 -11.60 2.12 9.73
CA ARG A 75 -10.33 1.49 10.10
C ARG A 75 -10.11 0.14 9.40
N ARG A 76 -11.17 -0.66 9.21
CA ARG A 76 -11.07 -1.95 8.50
C ARG A 76 -10.92 -1.73 7.01
N ILE A 77 -11.63 -0.77 6.43
CA ILE A 77 -11.51 -0.40 5.01
C ILE A 77 -10.10 0.10 4.72
N LEU A 78 -9.55 0.94 5.60
CA LEU A 78 -8.18 1.42 5.53
C LEU A 78 -7.21 0.23 5.58
N GLN A 79 -7.36 -0.68 6.54
CA GLN A 79 -6.51 -1.88 6.62
C GLN A 79 -6.54 -2.71 5.32
N VAL A 80 -7.73 -2.94 4.76
CA VAL A 80 -7.90 -3.65 3.47
C VAL A 80 -7.28 -2.85 2.31
N HIS A 81 -7.39 -1.52 2.34
CA HIS A 81 -6.72 -0.64 1.37
C HIS A 81 -5.21 -0.84 1.41
N TRP A 82 -4.59 -0.74 2.59
CA TRP A 82 -3.13 -0.86 2.75
C TRP A 82 -2.61 -2.25 2.37
N ILE A 83 -3.34 -3.31 2.74
CA ILE A 83 -2.98 -4.67 2.33
C ILE A 83 -3.08 -4.80 0.81
N GLY A 84 -4.16 -4.31 0.19
CA GLY A 84 -4.30 -4.30 -1.26
C GLY A 84 -3.18 -3.52 -1.96
N ALA A 85 -2.86 -2.31 -1.47
CA ALA A 85 -1.79 -1.47 -1.99
C ALA A 85 -0.42 -2.19 -1.94
N PHE A 86 -0.11 -2.85 -0.82
CA PHE A 86 1.08 -3.68 -0.69
C PHE A 86 1.14 -4.75 -1.79
N PHE A 87 0.07 -5.54 -1.96
CA PHE A 87 0.03 -6.54 -3.02
C PHE A 87 0.11 -5.93 -4.43
N GLY A 88 -0.44 -4.74 -4.64
CA GLY A 88 -0.32 -4.00 -5.91
C GLY A 88 1.10 -3.53 -6.21
N THR A 89 1.93 -3.24 -5.20
CA THR A 89 3.34 -2.84 -5.39
C THR A 89 4.24 -4.04 -5.65
N PHE A 90 3.96 -5.19 -5.03
CA PHE A 90 4.80 -6.40 -5.14
C PHE A 90 4.34 -7.37 -6.24
N MET A 91 3.08 -7.31 -6.67
CA MET A 91 2.61 -8.10 -7.80
C MET A 91 2.71 -7.27 -9.10
N PRO A 92 3.30 -7.84 -10.17
CA PRO A 92 3.40 -7.15 -11.46
C PRO A 92 2.03 -6.92 -12.13
N THR A 93 0.97 -7.52 -11.60
CA THR A 93 -0.41 -7.33 -12.06
C THR A 93 -1.23 -6.58 -11.00
N SER A 94 -1.79 -5.44 -11.39
CA SER A 94 -2.78 -4.66 -10.62
C SER A 94 -4.00 -5.49 -10.19
N ILE A 95 -4.21 -6.66 -10.80
CA ILE A 95 -5.21 -7.66 -10.43
C ILE A 95 -4.99 -8.20 -9.00
N GLY A 96 -3.73 -8.30 -8.54
CA GLY A 96 -3.40 -8.80 -7.20
C GLY A 96 -4.01 -7.95 -6.09
N MET A 97 -4.03 -6.62 -6.26
CA MET A 97 -4.63 -5.71 -5.29
C MET A 97 -6.16 -5.90 -5.19
N ASP A 98 -6.81 -6.16 -6.32
CA ASP A 98 -8.28 -6.24 -6.40
C ASP A 98 -8.80 -7.57 -5.90
N ILE A 99 -8.09 -8.66 -6.18
CA ILE A 99 -8.40 -9.98 -5.64
C ILE A 99 -8.32 -9.93 -4.11
N VAL A 100 -7.27 -9.34 -3.54
CA VAL A 100 -7.10 -9.28 -2.08
C VAL A 100 -8.19 -8.44 -1.43
N ARG A 101 -8.59 -7.33 -2.05
CA ARG A 101 -9.68 -6.47 -1.55
C ARG A 101 -11.03 -7.16 -1.65
N ALA A 102 -11.36 -7.77 -2.79
CA ALA A 102 -12.58 -8.54 -2.99
C ALA A 102 -12.68 -9.74 -2.03
N PHE A 103 -11.57 -10.47 -1.83
CA PHE A 103 -11.53 -11.62 -0.92
C PHE A 103 -11.63 -11.20 0.56
N SER A 104 -11.02 -10.08 0.94
CA SER A 104 -11.11 -9.54 2.30
C SER A 104 -12.51 -9.02 2.62
N LEU A 105 -13.20 -8.45 1.63
CA LEU A 105 -14.57 -7.95 1.74
C LEU A 105 -15.63 -9.06 1.62
N LYS A 106 -15.31 -10.20 1.00
CA LYS A 106 -16.19 -11.38 0.92
C LYS A 106 -16.64 -11.91 2.29
N LYS A 107 -15.86 -11.69 3.36
CA LYS A 107 -16.25 -12.08 4.73
C LYS A 107 -17.33 -11.16 5.32
N TYR A 108 -17.55 -9.99 4.72
CA TYR A 108 -18.46 -8.95 5.19
C TYR A 108 -19.61 -8.68 4.21
N LEU A 109 -19.49 -9.05 2.94
CA LEU A 109 -20.57 -8.97 1.95
C LEU A 109 -21.13 -10.38 1.65
N SER A 110 -22.45 -10.51 1.66
CA SER A 110 -23.13 -11.77 1.33
C SER A 110 -22.89 -12.25 -0.10
N ASN A 111 -22.46 -11.36 -1.02
CA ASN A 111 -22.20 -11.66 -2.42
C ASN A 111 -20.92 -10.98 -2.94
N GLY A 112 -19.87 -11.77 -3.21
CA GLY A 112 -18.54 -11.28 -3.64
C GLY A 112 -18.48 -10.56 -4.99
N VAL A 113 -19.57 -10.55 -5.76
CA VAL A 113 -19.68 -9.88 -7.08
C VAL A 113 -19.84 -8.35 -6.93
N HIS A 114 -20.46 -7.88 -5.85
CA HIS A 114 -20.64 -6.45 -5.59
C HIS A 114 -19.33 -5.71 -5.23
N ALA A 115 -18.38 -6.42 -4.61
CA ALA A 115 -17.09 -5.84 -4.27
C ALA A 115 -16.27 -5.48 -5.53
N MET A 116 -16.36 -6.29 -6.59
CA MET A 116 -15.57 -6.09 -7.80
C MET A 116 -16.12 -4.94 -8.67
N SER A 117 -17.44 -4.80 -8.79
CA SER A 117 -18.08 -3.72 -9.54
C SER A 117 -17.88 -2.35 -8.87
N SER A 118 -17.98 -2.29 -7.55
CA SER A 118 -17.70 -1.08 -6.76
C SER A 118 -16.27 -0.56 -6.95
N MET A 119 -15.30 -1.47 -7.15
CA MET A 119 -13.89 -1.13 -7.39
C MET A 119 -13.63 -0.56 -8.78
N PHE A 120 -14.31 -1.08 -9.81
CA PHE A 120 -14.24 -0.51 -11.15
C PHE A 120 -14.78 0.91 -11.18
N VAL A 121 -15.90 1.18 -10.51
CA VAL A 121 -16.47 2.53 -10.40
C VAL A 121 -15.50 3.48 -9.70
N THR A 122 -14.84 3.04 -8.61
CA THR A 122 -13.85 3.89 -7.92
C THR A 122 -12.57 4.13 -8.73
N ARG A 123 -12.22 3.24 -9.67
CA ARG A 123 -11.10 3.46 -10.60
C ARG A 123 -11.41 4.39 -11.78
N VAL A 124 -12.68 4.53 -12.12
CA VAL A 124 -13.13 5.41 -13.21
C VAL A 124 -13.42 6.82 -12.69
N VAL A 125 -13.90 6.91 -11.45
CA VAL A 125 -14.26 8.18 -10.81
C VAL A 125 -13.08 8.86 -10.12
N GLY A 126 -12.10 8.09 -9.63
CA GLY A 126 -10.85 8.60 -9.06
C GLY A 126 -9.74 8.64 -10.09
#